data_AF-A0AB39SFQ8-F1
#
_entry.id   AF-A0AB39SFQ8-F1
#
_cell.length_a   1.000
_cell.length_b   1.000
_cell.length_c   1.000
_cell.angle_alpha   90.00
_cell.angle_beta   90.00
_cell.angle_gamma   90.00
#
_symmetry.space_group_name_H-M   'P 1'
#
loop_
_entity.id
_entity.type
_entity.pdbx_description
1 polymer ?
#
loop_
_entity_poly.entity_id
_entity_poly.type
_entity_poly.pdbx_seq_one_letter_code
_entity_poly.pdbx_strand_id
1 'polypeptide(L)'
;MIRSGLVWGQLVSLSYRARVAALLEDSPLTSEAVITDVRHLLSHGEEALAFDTMCSWIYENALPITRQYLDRLVAMADEMGTPRSVQRLDELLVD
;
A
#
# COMPACT_ATOMS: atom_id res chain seq x y z
N MET A 1 -15.34 32.72 0.19
CA MET A 1 -14.56 31.90 1.13
C MET A 1 -14.89 30.42 0.91
N ILE A 2 -14.48 29.83 -0.22
CA ILE A 2 -14.70 28.40 -0.53
C ILE A 2 -13.59 27.98 -1.48
N ARG A 3 -12.55 27.25 -1.02
CA ARG A 3 -11.62 26.39 -1.81
C ARG A 3 -10.64 25.56 -0.95
N SER A 4 -10.58 25.72 0.38
CA SER A 4 -9.54 25.05 1.19
C SER A 4 -9.71 23.53 1.38
N GLY A 5 -10.93 22.98 1.32
CA GLY A 5 -11.17 21.55 1.54
C GLY A 5 -10.75 20.64 0.36
N LEU A 6 -10.89 21.12 -0.89
CA LEU A 6 -10.59 20.34 -2.09
C LEU A 6 -9.08 20.17 -2.30
N VAL A 7 -8.31 21.21 -1.99
CA VAL A 7 -6.84 21.22 -2.12
C VAL A 7 -6.19 20.28 -1.11
N TRP A 8 -6.72 20.19 0.12
CA TRP A 8 -6.19 19.30 1.14
C TRP A 8 -6.41 17.82 0.78
N GLY A 9 -7.61 17.46 0.30
CA GLY A 9 -7.90 16.10 -0.13
C GLY A 9 -7.02 15.62 -1.30
N GLN A 10 -6.77 16.49 -2.28
CA GLN A 10 -5.85 16.18 -3.39
C GLN A 10 -4.40 16.01 -2.94
N LEU A 11 -3.92 16.84 -2.00
CA LEU A 11 -2.55 16.71 -1.47
C LEU A 11 -2.35 15.42 -0.68
N VAL A 12 -3.36 15.00 0.08
CA VAL A 12 -3.35 13.73 0.82
C VAL A 12 -3.40 12.53 -0.15
N SER A 13 -4.24 12.56 -1.20
CA SER A 13 -4.27 11.49 -2.21
C SER A 13 -2.94 11.37 -2.98
N LEU A 14 -2.31 12.48 -3.37
CA LEU A 14 -1.00 12.46 -4.02
C LEU A 14 0.11 11.93 -3.09
N SER A 15 0.03 12.23 -1.79
CA SER A 15 0.99 11.70 -0.82
C SER A 15 0.83 10.19 -0.64
N TYR A 16 -0.41 9.69 -0.66
CA TYR A 16 -0.67 8.26 -0.61
C TYR A 16 -0.16 7.53 -1.83
N ARG A 17 -0.38 8.06 -3.04
CA ARG A 17 0.11 7.45 -4.27
C ARG A 17 1.62 7.24 -4.24
N ALA A 18 2.37 8.28 -3.87
CA ALA A 18 3.82 8.21 -3.81
C ALA A 18 4.32 7.20 -2.78
N ARG A 19 3.65 7.10 -1.63
CA ARG A 19 4.02 6.16 -0.56
C ARG A 19 3.69 4.72 -0.91
N VAL A 20 2.53 4.44 -1.51
CA VAL A 20 2.20 3.09 -1.99
C VAL A 20 3.13 2.68 -3.12
N ALA A 21 3.50 3.60 -4.02
CA ALA A 21 4.51 3.32 -5.05
C ALA A 21 5.87 2.94 -4.44
N ALA A 22 6.34 3.67 -3.41
CA ALA A 22 7.58 3.34 -2.71
C ALA A 22 7.49 1.98 -1.99
N LEU A 23 6.36 1.67 -1.35
CA LEU A 23 6.13 0.35 -0.77
C LEU A 23 6.18 -0.77 -1.82
N LEU A 24 5.63 -0.53 -3.02
CA LEU A 24 5.65 -1.49 -4.13
C LEU A 24 7.07 -1.73 -4.64
N GLU A 25 7.88 -0.67 -4.77
CA GLU A 25 9.28 -0.76 -5.17
C GLU A 25 10.12 -1.58 -4.18
N ASP A 26 9.86 -1.42 -2.89
CA ASP A 26 10.55 -2.16 -1.83
C ASP A 26 9.92 -3.53 -1.53
N SER A 27 8.83 -3.91 -2.21
CA SER A 27 8.06 -5.12 -1.88
C SER A 27 8.76 -6.41 -2.34
N PRO A 28 8.44 -7.56 -1.74
CA PRO A 28 8.90 -8.86 -2.23
C PRO A 28 8.14 -9.34 -3.49
N LEU A 29 7.21 -8.53 -4.04
CA LEU A 29 6.44 -8.89 -5.22
C LEU A 29 7.36 -8.94 -6.45
N THR A 30 7.35 -10.07 -7.14
CA THR A 30 8.14 -10.27 -8.37
C THR A 30 7.28 -10.52 -9.61
N SER A 31 5.98 -10.78 -9.43
CA SER A 31 5.05 -10.97 -10.54
C SER A 31 4.80 -9.66 -11.27
N GLU A 32 5.27 -9.55 -12.51
CA GLU A 32 5.06 -8.36 -13.36
C GLU A 32 3.58 -8.03 -13.54
N ALA A 33 2.71 -9.05 -13.63
CA ALA A 33 1.27 -8.86 -13.76
C ALA A 33 0.69 -8.14 -12.52
N VAL A 34 1.10 -8.56 -11.32
CA VAL A 34 0.66 -7.95 -10.05
C VAL A 34 1.20 -6.53 -9.92
N ILE A 35 2.49 -6.33 -10.21
CA ILE A 35 3.11 -5.00 -10.17
C ILE A 35 2.42 -4.04 -11.14
N THR A 36 2.07 -4.52 -12.34
CA THR A 36 1.36 -3.72 -13.35
C THR A 36 -0.04 -3.35 -12.88
N ASP A 37 -0.77 -4.29 -12.29
CA ASP A 37 -2.12 -4.05 -11.76
C ASP A 37 -2.12 -3.02 -10.63
N VAL A 38 -1.21 -3.13 -9.67
CA VAL A 38 -1.04 -2.15 -8.59
C VAL A 38 -0.72 -0.76 -9.15
N ARG A 39 0.19 -0.65 -10.13
CA ARG A 39 0.49 0.63 -10.80
C ARG A 39 -0.71 1.19 -11.56
N HIS A 40 -1.53 0.33 -12.15
CA HIS A 40 -2.75 0.73 -12.84
C HIS A 40 -3.77 1.33 -11.86
N LEU A 41 -4.00 0.67 -10.72
CA LEU A 41 -4.86 1.19 -9.64
C LEU A 41 -4.35 2.54 -9.13
N LEU A 42 -3.05 2.66 -8.87
CA LEU A 42 -2.44 3.93 -8.48
C LEU A 42 -2.68 5.02 -9.52
N SER A 43 -2.58 4.72 -10.82
CA SER A 43 -2.82 5.71 -11.86
C SER A 43 -4.26 6.27 -11.85
N HIS A 44 -5.23 5.47 -11.41
CA HIS A 44 -6.66 5.83 -11.32
C HIS A 44 -7.07 6.51 -10.01
N GLY A 45 -6.15 6.69 -9.06
CA GLY A 45 -6.50 7.26 -7.75
C GLY A 45 -7.09 6.23 -6.78
N GLU A 46 -6.92 4.94 -7.07
CA GLU A 46 -7.42 3.84 -6.24
C GLU A 46 -6.33 3.41 -5.24
N GLU A 47 -5.80 4.36 -4.45
CA GLU A 47 -4.63 4.10 -3.61
C GLU A 47 -4.87 3.05 -2.52
N ALA A 48 -6.05 3.07 -1.89
CA ALA A 48 -6.41 2.10 -0.86
C ALA A 48 -6.57 0.68 -1.44
N LEU A 49 -7.14 0.56 -2.64
CA LEU A 49 -7.26 -0.73 -3.34
C LEU A 49 -5.91 -1.22 -3.84
N ALA A 50 -5.06 -0.35 -4.37
CA ALA A 50 -3.68 -0.69 -4.75
C ALA A 50 -2.90 -1.27 -3.56
N PHE A 51 -3.00 -0.61 -2.40
CA PHE A 51 -2.39 -1.06 -1.16
C PHE A 51 -2.96 -2.41 -0.66
N ASP A 52 -4.28 -2.58 -0.70
CA ASP A 52 -4.95 -3.82 -0.30
C ASP A 52 -4.56 -5.01 -1.21
N THR A 53 -4.52 -4.78 -2.53
CA THR A 53 -4.04 -5.75 -3.51
C THR A 53 -2.62 -6.19 -3.20
N MET A 54 -1.70 -5.25 -2.93
CA MET A 54 -0.32 -5.61 -2.56
C MET A 54 -0.27 -6.50 -1.33
N CYS A 55 -0.97 -6.13 -0.25
CA CYS A 55 -0.93 -6.87 1.00
C CYS A 55 -1.55 -8.26 0.85
N SER A 56 -2.64 -8.37 0.10
CA SER A 56 -3.28 -9.66 -0.21
C SER A 56 -2.33 -10.59 -0.96
N TRP A 57 -1.64 -10.09 -2.00
CA TRP A 57 -0.67 -10.90 -2.74
C TRP A 57 0.53 -11.34 -1.90
N ILE A 58 1.04 -10.46 -1.03
CA ILE A 58 2.11 -10.79 -0.08
C ILE A 58 1.67 -11.95 0.82
N TYR A 59 0.47 -11.86 1.39
CA TYR A 59 -0.07 -12.90 2.28
C TYR A 59 -0.37 -14.22 1.57
N GLU A 60 -1.11 -14.16 0.46
CA GLU A 60 -1.57 -15.35 -0.27
C GLU A 60 -0.42 -16.19 -0.83
N ASN A 61 0.71 -15.54 -1.17
CA ASN A 61 1.90 -16.22 -1.68
C ASN A 61 2.94 -16.48 -0.60
N ALA A 62 2.60 -16.22 0.68
CA ALA A 62 3.48 -16.35 1.83
C ALA A 62 4.85 -15.69 1.61
N LEU A 63 4.85 -14.49 1.04
CA LEU A 63 6.09 -13.79 0.69
C LEU A 63 6.77 -13.27 1.97
N PRO A 64 8.02 -13.67 2.24
CA PRO A 64 8.77 -13.20 3.38
C PRO A 64 8.91 -11.67 3.41
N ILE A 65 8.70 -11.06 4.57
CA ILE A 65 8.93 -9.63 4.80
C ILE A 65 9.75 -9.39 6.06
N THR A 66 10.41 -8.24 6.14
CA THR A 66 11.10 -7.81 7.36
C THR A 66 10.14 -7.05 8.27
N ARG A 67 10.47 -6.95 9.56
CA ARG A 67 9.72 -6.14 10.53
C ARG A 67 9.67 -4.68 10.11
N GLN A 68 10.80 -4.15 9.61
CA GLN A 68 10.86 -2.78 9.10
C GLN A 68 9.89 -2.57 7.91
N TYR A 69 9.76 -3.55 7.01
CA TYR A 69 8.81 -3.47 5.91
C TYR A 69 7.36 -3.49 6.43
N LEU A 70 7.06 -4.40 7.36
CA LEU A 70 5.75 -4.52 8.00
C LEU A 70 5.33 -3.23 8.73
N ASP A 71 6.22 -2.61 9.51
CA ASP A 71 5.92 -1.37 10.24
C ASP A 71 5.49 -0.24 9.30
N ARG A 72 6.10 -0.16 8.11
CA ARG A 72 5.71 0.82 7.08
C ARG A 72 4.35 0.50 6.46
N LEU A 73 4.03 -0.78 6.26
CA LEU A 73 2.70 -1.20 5.83
C LEU A 73 1.64 -0.83 6.88
N VAL A 74 1.89 -1.13 8.16
CA VAL A 74 0.96 -0.84 9.26
C VAL A 74 0.69 0.67 9.35
N ALA A 75 1.74 1.50 9.32
CA ALA A 75 1.58 2.95 9.33
C ALA A 75 0.75 3.46 8.14
N MET A 76 0.94 2.88 6.95
CA MET A 76 0.15 3.23 5.77
C MET A 76 -1.32 2.81 5.92
N ALA A 77 -1.58 1.60 6.43
CA ALA A 77 -2.92 1.07 6.65
C ALA A 77 -3.70 1.89 7.68
N ASP A 78 -3.05 2.30 8.76
CA ASP A 78 -3.65 3.14 9.79
C ASP A 78 -4.07 4.51 9.22
N GLU A 79 -3.21 5.13 8.41
CA GLU A 79 -3.51 6.41 7.78
C GLU A 79 -4.63 6.33 6.73
N MET A 80 -4.71 5.22 5.99
CA MET A 80 -5.77 4.98 5.00
C MET A 80 -7.09 4.49 5.62
N GLY A 81 -7.09 4.15 6.91
CA GLY A 81 -8.23 3.52 7.57
C GLY A 81 -8.51 2.09 7.10
N THR A 82 -7.47 1.37 6.65
CA THR A 82 -7.52 -0.01 6.12
C THR A 82 -6.70 -1.01 6.95
N PRO A 83 -6.81 -1.06 8.29
CA PRO A 83 -5.98 -1.94 9.12
C PRO A 83 -6.16 -3.43 8.82
N ARG A 84 -7.28 -3.81 8.17
CA ARG A 84 -7.52 -5.19 7.74
C ARG A 84 -6.60 -5.65 6.61
N SER A 85 -6.09 -4.74 5.78
CA SER A 85 -5.22 -5.10 4.65
C SER A 85 -3.90 -5.70 5.12
N VAL A 86 -3.39 -5.27 6.29
CA VAL A 86 -2.12 -5.78 6.86
C VAL A 86 -2.31 -6.89 7.88
N GLN A 87 -3.55 -7.34 8.08
CA GLN A 87 -3.84 -8.38 9.06
C GLN A 87 -3.07 -9.66 8.70
N ARG A 88 -2.41 -10.26 9.68
CA ARG A 88 -1.67 -11.54 9.56
C ARG A 88 -0.38 -11.46 8.75
N LEU A 89 0.04 -10.30 8.26
CA LEU A 89 1.34 -10.16 7.62
C LEU A 89 2.52 -10.37 8.58
N ASP A 90 2.29 -10.26 9.88
CA ASP A 90 3.26 -10.61 10.93
C ASP A 90 3.62 -12.11 10.93
N GLU A 91 2.76 -12.98 10.37
CA GLU A 91 3.04 -14.40 10.21
C GLU A 91 4.17 -14.69 9.20
N LEU A 92 4.57 -13.68 8.40
CA LEU A 92 5.54 -13.81 7.30
C LEU A 92 6.91 -13.22 7.63
N LEU A 93 7.15 -12.83 8.88
CA LEU A 93 8.41 -12.24 9.32
C LEU A 93 9.55 -13.25 9.26
N VAL A 94 10.72 -12.82 8.75
CA VAL A 94 11.92 -13.65 8.61
C VAL A 94 13.18 -13.09 9.27
N ASP A 95 13.07 -11.99 10.00
CA ASP A 95 14.16 -11.29 10.70
C ASP A 95 14.14 -11.43 12.23
#